data_AF-A0A955ACX7-F1
#
_entry.id   AF-A0A955ACX7-F1
#
_cell.length_a   1.000
_cell.length_b   1.000
_cell.length_c   1.000
_cell.angle_alpha   90.00
_cell.angle_beta   90.00
_cell.angle_gamma   90.00
#
_symmetry.space_group_name_H-M   'P 1'
#
loop_
_entity.id
_entity.type
_entity.pdbx_description
1 polymer ?
#
loop_
_entity_poly.entity_id
_entity_poly.type
_entity_poly.pdbx_seq_one_letter_code
_entity_poly.pdbx_strand_id
1 'polypeptide(L)'
;MTALSFFEKFIGHQQLQAQTAIAGYRELVPAIATGKEPNPAEVERLLVDAGKSLDDLRQDVEHYQRRSALKSAVAAVPKLEDQRRELDEQIGEADRILEAAEKQHEETTDPLYARRREVDKALSDGSTALAELVYSCQDPDLRRELEECEAEQRRLDEQHRHLESQANRMDRQAQVERQDAEHQMMLGDTRRGHDRAKRYEQEAESLRREAKKAEKAKTDCEKRRQDIEQRMRNSAV
;
A
#
# COMPACT_ATOMS: atom_id res chain seq x y z
N MET A 1 32.97 38.46 83.51
CA MET A 1 32.91 37.82 82.18
C MET A 1 34.32 37.42 81.79
N THR A 2 34.60 36.13 81.69
CA THR A 2 35.90 35.61 81.25
C THR A 2 35.93 35.57 79.72
N ALA A 3 37.10 35.78 79.12
CA ALA A 3 37.29 35.74 77.67
C ALA A 3 36.71 34.45 77.03
N LEU A 4 36.80 33.31 77.74
CA LEU A 4 36.17 32.04 77.35
C LEU A 4 34.65 32.14 77.12
N SER A 5 33.89 32.79 78.00
CA SER A 5 32.42 32.94 77.86
C SER A 5 32.01 33.85 76.70
N PHE A 6 32.89 34.74 76.25
CA PHE A 6 32.68 35.58 75.06
C PHE A 6 32.96 34.78 73.78
N PHE A 7 34.06 34.01 73.74
CA PHE A 7 34.39 33.14 72.61
C PHE A 7 33.36 32.03 72.41
N GLU A 8 32.85 31.39 73.47
CA GLU A 8 31.78 30.39 73.36
C GLU A 8 30.48 30.97 72.80
N LYS A 9 30.08 32.16 73.26
CA LYS A 9 28.91 32.87 72.70
C LYS A 9 29.12 33.31 71.26
N PHE A 10 30.32 33.76 70.92
CA PHE A 10 30.67 34.19 69.58
C PHE A 10 30.70 33.01 68.58
N ILE A 11 31.27 31.86 68.99
CA ILE A 11 31.30 30.63 68.21
C ILE A 11 29.88 30.08 68.03
N GLY A 12 29.06 30.06 69.09
CA GLY A 12 27.66 29.62 69.01
C GLY A 12 26.81 30.51 68.09
N HIS A 13 27.03 31.84 68.13
CA HIS A 13 26.35 32.78 67.26
C HIS A 13 26.75 32.60 65.79
N GLN A 14 28.04 32.39 65.50
CA GLN A 14 28.50 32.10 64.14
C GLN A 14 27.92 30.79 63.60
N GLN A 15 27.88 29.73 64.42
CA GLN A 15 27.29 28.45 64.00
C GLN A 15 25.80 28.59 63.69
N LEU A 16 25.06 29.36 64.50
CA LEU A 16 23.64 29.60 64.28
C LEU A 16 23.39 30.44 63.01
N GLN A 17 24.23 31.43 62.74
CA GLN A 17 24.20 32.21 61.50
C GLN A 17 24.48 31.34 60.27
N ALA A 18 25.51 30.50 60.31
CA ALA A 18 25.84 29.59 59.21
C ALA A 18 24.71 28.57 58.95
N GLN A 19 24.09 28.02 60.01
CA GLN A 19 22.94 27.14 59.85
C GLN A 19 21.73 27.84 59.24
N THR A 20 21.46 29.08 59.65
CA THR A 20 20.36 29.89 59.11
C THR A 20 20.61 30.25 57.64
N ALA A 21 21.85 30.58 57.28
CA ALA A 21 22.25 30.86 55.90
C ALA A 21 22.13 29.62 55.00
N ILE A 22 22.54 28.44 55.48
CA ILE A 22 22.38 27.17 54.76
C ILE A 22 20.89 26.82 54.59
N ALA A 23 20.06 27.05 55.60
CA ALA A 23 18.62 26.84 55.50
C ALA A 23 17.99 27.77 54.45
N GLY A 24 18.33 29.06 54.50
CA GLY A 24 17.90 30.03 53.49
C GLY A 24 18.35 29.66 52.08
N TYR A 25 19.60 29.20 51.92
CA TYR A 25 20.10 28.71 50.62
C TYR A 25 19.29 27.51 50.10
N ARG A 26 18.94 26.57 50.98
CA ARG A 26 18.10 25.40 50.63
C ARG A 26 16.67 25.78 50.24
N GLU A 27 16.15 26.91 50.73
CA GLU A 27 14.85 27.46 50.31
C GLU A 27 14.97 28.29 49.02
N LEU A 28 16.10 28.93 48.79
CA LEU A 28 16.39 29.71 47.59
C LEU A 28 16.43 28.85 46.33
N VAL A 29 17.11 27.70 46.38
CA VAL A 29 17.24 26.76 45.26
C VAL A 29 15.88 26.34 44.66
N PRO A 30 14.91 25.80 45.43
CA PRO A 30 13.60 25.44 44.90
C PRO A 30 12.81 26.67 44.43
N ALA A 31 12.93 27.80 45.12
CA ALA A 31 12.27 29.05 44.70
C ALA A 31 12.72 29.46 43.29
N ILE A 32 14.03 29.56 43.04
CA ILE A 32 14.58 29.87 41.71
C ILE A 32 14.20 28.79 40.70
N ALA A 33 14.32 27.51 41.07
CA ALA A 33 13.99 26.40 40.17
C ALA A 33 12.53 26.41 39.70
N THR A 34 11.61 26.95 40.50
CA THR A 34 10.18 27.12 40.17
C THR A 34 9.85 28.43 39.47
N GLY A 35 10.86 29.24 39.13
CA GLY A 35 10.69 30.51 38.40
C GLY A 35 10.43 31.73 39.28
N LYS A 36 10.62 31.63 40.61
CA LYS A 36 10.61 32.83 41.47
C LYS A 36 11.91 33.60 41.28
N GLU A 37 11.80 34.91 41.08
CA GLU A 37 12.96 35.81 40.93
C GLU A 37 13.29 36.46 42.29
N PRO A 38 14.30 35.98 43.03
CA PRO A 38 14.73 36.57 44.30
C PRO A 38 15.53 37.87 44.07
N ASN A 39 15.55 38.74 45.07
CA ASN A 39 16.32 39.99 45.04
C ASN A 39 17.83 39.69 44.92
N PRO A 40 18.55 40.18 43.88
CA PRO A 40 19.96 39.88 43.66
C PRO A 40 20.88 40.21 44.84
N ALA A 41 20.62 41.32 45.54
CA ALA A 41 21.42 41.74 46.69
C ALA A 41 21.25 40.80 47.90
N GLU A 42 20.05 40.25 48.08
CA GLU A 42 19.77 39.26 49.12
C GLU A 42 20.38 37.90 48.78
N VAL A 43 20.36 37.50 47.51
CA VAL A 43 21.01 36.28 47.01
C VAL A 43 22.52 36.35 47.22
N GLU A 44 23.17 37.43 46.80
CA GLU A 44 24.62 37.58 46.95
C GLU A 44 25.04 37.52 48.41
N ARG A 45 24.35 38.24 49.29
CA ARG A 45 24.59 38.18 50.74
C ARG A 45 24.40 36.77 51.31
N LEU A 46 23.32 36.09 50.93
CA LEU A 46 23.01 34.74 51.40
C LEU A 46 24.04 33.71 50.91
N LEU A 47 24.55 33.85 49.67
CA LEU A 47 25.60 33.00 49.13
C LEU A 47 26.92 33.17 49.89
N VAL A 48 27.31 34.41 50.20
CA VAL A 48 28.49 34.69 51.03
C VAL A 48 28.32 34.11 52.43
N ASP A 49 27.18 34.38 53.08
CA ASP A 49 26.88 33.89 54.44
C ASP A 49 26.82 32.34 54.51
N ALA A 50 26.42 31.68 53.41
CA ALA A 50 26.37 30.21 53.30
C ALA A 50 27.67 29.56 52.79
N GLY A 51 28.67 30.35 52.40
CA GLY A 51 29.93 29.86 51.83
C GLY A 51 29.75 29.18 50.46
N LYS A 52 28.85 29.71 49.62
CA LYS A 52 28.51 29.18 48.30
C LYS A 52 28.84 30.16 47.18
N SER A 53 29.19 29.64 46.01
CA SER A 53 29.38 30.44 44.80
C SER A 53 28.09 30.51 43.98
N LEU A 54 28.04 31.45 43.03
CA LEU A 54 26.96 31.50 42.04
C LEU A 54 26.92 30.25 41.15
N ASP A 55 28.07 29.65 40.85
CA ASP A 55 28.16 28.42 40.07
C ASP A 55 27.59 27.23 40.85
N ASP A 56 27.81 27.16 42.18
CA ASP A 56 27.15 26.18 43.05
C ASP A 56 25.63 26.36 43.03
N LEU A 57 25.15 27.60 43.10
CA LEU A 57 23.71 27.90 43.04
C LEU A 57 23.11 27.45 41.71
N ARG A 58 23.77 27.73 40.58
CA ARG A 58 23.33 27.28 39.25
C ARG A 58 23.23 25.75 39.21
N GLN A 59 24.29 25.06 39.64
CA GLN A 59 24.33 23.60 39.64
C GLN A 59 23.25 22.99 40.54
N ASP A 60 23.03 23.54 41.73
CA ASP A 60 22.01 23.06 42.67
C ASP A 60 20.59 23.31 42.14
N VAL A 61 20.35 24.43 41.47
CA VAL A 61 19.07 24.73 40.78
C VAL A 61 18.81 23.75 39.64
N GLU A 62 19.79 23.51 38.76
CA GLU A 62 19.67 22.52 37.67
C GLU A 62 19.42 21.11 38.21
N HIS A 63 20.15 20.73 39.26
CA HIS A 63 19.98 19.45 39.93
C HIS A 63 18.59 19.32 40.55
N TYR A 64 18.08 20.37 41.20
CA TYR A 64 16.73 20.39 41.76
C TYR A 64 15.66 20.25 40.66
N GLN A 65 15.78 21.00 39.57
CA GLN A 65 14.87 20.91 38.42
C GLN A 65 14.83 19.50 37.84
N ARG A 66 16.01 18.90 37.59
CA ARG A 66 16.12 17.51 37.11
C ARG A 66 15.48 16.52 38.08
N ARG A 67 15.75 16.64 39.39
CA ARG A 67 15.18 15.75 40.40
C ARG A 67 13.66 15.92 40.53
N SER A 68 13.15 17.14 40.37
CA SER A 68 11.71 17.42 40.34
C SER A 68 11.04 16.74 39.14
N ALA A 69 11.61 16.88 37.94
CA ALA A 69 11.10 16.22 36.74
C ALA A 69 11.10 14.69 36.88
N LEU A 70 12.18 14.10 37.43
CA LEU A 70 12.25 12.66 37.69
C LEU A 70 11.19 12.20 38.69
N LYS A 71 10.94 12.96 39.76
CA LYS A 71 9.86 12.64 40.72
C LYS A 71 8.49 12.65 40.05
N SER A 72 8.21 13.64 39.21
CA SER A 72 6.96 13.72 38.46
C SER A 72 6.81 12.54 37.49
N ALA A 73 7.87 12.15 36.79
CA ALA A 73 7.86 10.98 35.92
C ALA A 73 7.60 9.69 36.70
N VAL A 74 8.28 9.47 37.83
CA VAL A 74 8.07 8.31 38.71
C VAL A 74 6.64 8.30 39.27
N ALA A 75 6.10 9.45 39.67
CA ALA A 75 4.73 9.57 40.17
C ALA A 75 3.68 9.23 39.10
N ALA A 76 4.00 9.39 37.81
CA ALA A 76 3.11 9.02 36.71
C ALA A 76 3.12 7.50 36.39
N VAL A 77 4.16 6.75 36.81
CA VAL A 77 4.33 5.33 36.47
C VAL A 77 3.11 4.47 36.82
N PRO A 78 2.53 4.53 38.04
CA PRO A 78 1.39 3.65 38.37
C PRO A 78 0.20 3.84 37.44
N LYS A 79 -0.13 5.09 37.08
CA LYS A 79 -1.22 5.40 36.14
C LYS A 79 -0.92 4.86 34.74
N LEU A 80 0.33 4.98 34.28
CA LEU A 80 0.74 4.44 32.98
C LEU A 80 0.72 2.91 32.97
N GLU A 81 1.05 2.26 34.08
CA GLU A 81 0.94 0.80 34.22
C GLU A 81 -0.52 0.34 34.21
N ASP A 82 -1.42 1.05 34.88
CA ASP A 82 -2.86 0.75 34.84
C ASP A 82 -3.42 0.93 33.42
N GLN A 83 -3.08 2.03 32.75
CA GLN A 83 -3.45 2.27 31.36
C GLN A 83 -2.91 1.18 30.42
N ARG A 84 -1.67 0.75 30.63
CA ARG A 84 -1.09 -0.34 29.86
C ARG A 84 -1.87 -1.65 30.06
N ARG A 85 -2.23 -1.99 31.29
CA ARG A 85 -3.02 -3.22 31.57
C ARG A 85 -4.38 -3.17 30.90
N GLU A 86 -5.08 -2.04 30.98
CA GLU A 86 -6.38 -1.85 30.32
C GLU A 86 -6.25 -2.03 28.80
N LEU A 87 -5.21 -1.45 28.19
CA LEU A 87 -4.94 -1.64 26.76
C LEU A 87 -4.62 -3.10 26.42
N ASP A 88 -3.79 -3.76 27.22
CA ASP A 88 -3.44 -5.18 27.04
C ASP A 88 -4.70 -6.07 27.12
N GLU A 89 -5.65 -5.76 28.02
CA GLU A 89 -6.94 -6.46 28.12
C GLU A 89 -7.83 -6.22 26.89
N GLN A 90 -7.93 -4.98 26.41
CA GLN A 90 -8.70 -4.64 25.22
C GLN A 90 -8.15 -5.33 23.96
N ILE A 91 -6.82 -5.36 23.82
CA ILE A 91 -6.15 -6.08 22.73
C ILE A 91 -6.47 -7.57 22.82
N GLY A 92 -6.32 -8.18 23.99
CA GLY A 92 -6.60 -9.61 24.18
C GLY A 92 -8.07 -10.00 23.96
N GLU A 93 -9.02 -9.10 24.17
CA GLU A 93 -10.43 -9.32 23.77
C GLU A 93 -10.61 -9.24 22.26
N ALA A 94 -10.04 -8.23 21.61
CA ALA A 94 -10.12 -8.07 20.17
C ALA A 94 -9.50 -9.26 19.41
N ASP A 95 -8.35 -9.76 19.88
CA ASP A 95 -7.68 -10.92 19.29
C ASP A 95 -8.53 -12.20 19.40
N ARG A 96 -9.22 -12.41 20.54
CA ARG A 96 -10.13 -13.56 20.71
C ARG A 96 -11.35 -13.48 19.80
N ILE A 97 -11.88 -12.28 19.57
CA ILE A 97 -12.98 -12.06 18.61
C ILE A 97 -12.53 -12.37 17.19
N LEU A 98 -11.32 -11.93 16.82
CA LEU A 98 -10.74 -12.21 15.51
C LEU A 98 -10.55 -13.71 15.28
N GLU A 99 -9.93 -14.42 16.23
CA GLU A 99 -9.70 -15.86 16.14
C GLU A 99 -11.02 -16.64 15.97
N ALA A 100 -12.07 -16.26 16.72
CA ALA A 100 -13.38 -16.89 16.60
C ALA A 100 -14.02 -16.62 15.21
N ALA A 101 -13.87 -15.40 14.69
CA ALA A 101 -14.39 -15.04 13.37
C ALA A 101 -13.66 -15.77 12.23
N GLU A 102 -12.33 -15.90 12.33
CA GLU A 102 -11.51 -16.67 11.38
C GLU A 102 -11.91 -18.14 11.37
N LYS A 103 -12.04 -18.75 12.55
CA LYS A 103 -12.49 -20.14 12.66
C LYS A 103 -13.88 -20.34 12.07
N GLN A 104 -14.83 -19.44 12.37
CA GLN A 104 -16.17 -19.51 11.80
C GLN A 104 -16.15 -19.36 10.28
N HIS A 105 -15.26 -18.50 9.74
CA HIS A 105 -15.07 -18.34 8.30
C HIS A 105 -14.56 -19.63 7.66
N GLU A 106 -13.51 -20.24 8.21
CA GLU A 106 -12.95 -21.51 7.73
C GLU A 106 -14.02 -22.61 7.75
N GLU A 107 -14.69 -22.82 8.89
CA GLU A 107 -15.75 -23.84 9.04
C GLU A 107 -16.89 -23.65 8.04
N THR A 108 -17.20 -22.39 7.68
CA THR A 108 -18.26 -22.08 6.70
C THR A 108 -17.78 -22.27 5.26
N THR A 109 -16.54 -21.89 4.96
CA THR A 109 -16.05 -21.81 3.57
C THR A 109 -15.39 -23.08 3.07
N ASP A 110 -14.73 -23.85 3.93
CA ASP A 110 -14.11 -25.13 3.59
C ASP A 110 -15.05 -26.11 2.88
N PRO A 111 -16.27 -26.41 3.40
CA PRO A 111 -17.19 -27.30 2.69
C PRO A 111 -17.64 -26.72 1.34
N LEU A 112 -17.74 -25.40 1.21
CA LEU A 112 -18.11 -24.75 -0.06
C LEU A 112 -16.97 -24.87 -1.09
N TYR A 113 -15.72 -24.68 -0.68
CA TYR A 113 -14.56 -24.89 -1.56
C TYR A 113 -14.40 -26.35 -1.96
N ALA A 114 -14.63 -27.29 -1.04
CA ALA A 114 -14.68 -28.71 -1.36
C ALA A 114 -15.76 -29.00 -2.41
N ARG A 115 -16.99 -28.53 -2.18
CA ARG A 115 -18.10 -28.74 -3.12
C ARG A 115 -17.85 -28.10 -4.48
N ARG A 116 -17.26 -26.91 -4.51
CA ARG A 116 -16.89 -26.23 -5.76
C ARG A 116 -15.89 -27.08 -6.56
N ARG A 117 -14.85 -27.61 -5.91
CA ARG A 117 -13.87 -28.49 -6.59
C ARG A 117 -14.51 -29.74 -7.18
N GLU A 118 -15.48 -30.34 -6.48
CA GLU A 118 -16.24 -31.48 -7.02
C GLU A 118 -17.04 -31.10 -8.27
N VAL A 119 -17.71 -29.95 -8.24
CA VAL A 119 -18.47 -29.43 -9.39
C VAL A 119 -17.54 -29.12 -10.56
N ASP A 120 -16.42 -28.45 -10.30
CA ASP A 120 -15.42 -28.12 -11.33
C ASP A 120 -14.86 -29.39 -11.98
N LYS A 121 -14.59 -30.44 -11.18
CA LYS A 121 -14.19 -31.75 -11.69
C LYS A 121 -15.30 -32.38 -12.55
N ALA A 122 -16.54 -32.40 -12.08
CA ALA A 122 -17.66 -32.97 -12.83
C ALA A 122 -17.92 -32.22 -14.16
N LEU A 123 -17.74 -30.90 -14.18
CA LEU A 123 -17.81 -30.10 -15.41
C LEU A 123 -16.66 -30.44 -16.38
N SER A 124 -15.45 -30.65 -15.87
CA SER A 124 -14.30 -31.08 -16.66
C SER A 124 -14.51 -32.48 -17.25
N ASP A 125 -14.98 -33.42 -16.44
CA ASP A 125 -15.30 -34.79 -16.88
C ASP A 125 -16.42 -34.76 -17.93
N GLY A 126 -17.46 -33.96 -17.71
CA GLY A 126 -18.55 -33.76 -18.68
C GLY A 126 -18.08 -33.15 -20.00
N SER A 127 -17.18 -32.16 -19.96
CA SER A 127 -16.59 -31.57 -21.16
C SER A 127 -15.75 -32.59 -21.95
N THR A 128 -15.00 -33.43 -21.24
CA THR A 128 -14.23 -34.54 -21.83
C THR A 128 -15.16 -35.54 -22.50
N ALA A 129 -16.25 -35.95 -21.83
CA ALA A 129 -17.24 -36.85 -22.40
C ALA A 129 -17.95 -36.24 -23.64
N LEU A 130 -18.26 -34.95 -23.64
CA LEU A 130 -18.82 -34.26 -24.80
C LEU A 130 -17.86 -34.26 -25.99
N ALA A 131 -16.57 -34.06 -25.75
CA ALA A 131 -15.55 -34.15 -26.80
C ALA A 131 -15.40 -35.58 -27.33
N GLU A 132 -15.43 -36.58 -26.44
CA GLU A 132 -15.37 -37.99 -26.81
C GLU A 132 -16.60 -38.41 -27.64
N LEU A 133 -17.80 -37.92 -27.34
CA LEU A 133 -18.99 -38.16 -28.17
C LEU A 133 -18.82 -37.61 -29.60
N VAL A 134 -18.29 -36.40 -29.75
CA VAL A 134 -17.99 -35.82 -31.08
C VAL A 134 -16.91 -36.66 -31.78
N TYR A 135 -15.81 -36.96 -31.10
CA TYR A 135 -14.71 -37.72 -31.68
C TYR A 135 -15.10 -39.15 -32.07
N SER A 136 -16.00 -39.79 -31.32
CA SER A 136 -16.44 -41.17 -31.53
C SER A 136 -17.60 -41.30 -32.53
N CYS A 137 -18.22 -40.19 -32.97
CA CYS A 137 -19.33 -40.19 -33.93
C CYS A 137 -18.98 -40.99 -35.19
N GLN A 138 -19.82 -41.95 -35.60
CA GLN A 138 -19.52 -42.83 -36.74
C GLN A 138 -20.08 -42.32 -38.07
N ASP A 139 -20.88 -41.25 -38.05
CA ASP A 139 -21.46 -40.65 -39.26
C ASP A 139 -20.36 -39.96 -40.10
N PRO A 140 -20.03 -40.49 -41.29
CA PRO A 140 -18.97 -39.95 -42.13
C PRO A 140 -19.33 -38.59 -42.74
N ASP A 141 -20.61 -38.28 -42.94
CA ASP A 141 -21.03 -37.00 -43.50
C ASP A 141 -20.85 -35.88 -42.46
N LEU A 142 -21.24 -36.12 -41.20
CA LEU A 142 -21.02 -35.17 -40.11
C LEU A 142 -19.53 -34.92 -39.85
N ARG A 143 -18.69 -35.97 -39.90
CA ARG A 143 -17.23 -35.81 -39.78
C ARG A 143 -16.66 -34.94 -40.89
N ARG A 144 -17.07 -35.19 -42.15
CA ARG A 144 -16.65 -34.37 -43.29
C ARG A 144 -17.11 -32.91 -43.14
N GLU A 145 -18.36 -32.68 -42.75
CA GLU A 145 -18.88 -31.33 -42.47
C GLU A 145 -18.04 -30.60 -41.40
N LEU A 146 -17.65 -31.31 -40.33
CA LEU A 146 -16.80 -30.75 -39.28
C LEU A 146 -15.40 -30.41 -39.80
N GLU A 147 -14.74 -31.33 -40.52
CA GLU A 147 -13.41 -31.12 -41.10
C GLU A 147 -13.37 -29.94 -42.08
N GLU A 148 -14.40 -29.82 -42.94
CA GLU A 148 -14.58 -28.69 -43.85
C GLU A 148 -14.74 -27.38 -43.08
N CYS A 149 -15.54 -27.41 -42.00
CA CYS A 149 -15.76 -26.24 -41.14
C CYS A 149 -14.46 -25.81 -40.44
N GLU A 150 -13.67 -26.74 -39.91
CA GLU A 150 -12.37 -26.45 -39.31
C GLU A 150 -11.36 -25.90 -40.33
N ALA A 151 -11.35 -26.43 -41.55
CA ALA A 151 -10.49 -25.93 -42.61
C ALA A 151 -10.87 -24.49 -43.02
N GLU A 152 -12.17 -24.20 -43.10
CA GLU A 152 -12.68 -22.85 -43.35
C GLU A 152 -12.30 -21.90 -42.21
N GLN A 153 -12.44 -22.32 -40.94
CA GLN A 153 -12.06 -21.53 -39.77
C GLN A 153 -10.56 -21.18 -39.79
N ARG A 154 -9.68 -22.15 -40.07
CA ARG A 154 -8.23 -21.92 -40.23
C ARG A 154 -7.92 -20.89 -41.33
N ARG A 155 -8.58 -21.02 -42.49
CA ARG A 155 -8.40 -20.09 -43.60
C ARG A 155 -8.86 -18.67 -43.24
N LEU A 156 -10.01 -18.54 -42.57
CA LEU A 156 -10.53 -17.24 -42.13
C LEU A 156 -9.64 -16.60 -41.07
N ASP A 157 -9.06 -17.39 -40.16
CA ASP A 157 -8.08 -16.92 -39.19
C ASP A 157 -6.81 -16.36 -39.85
N GLU A 158 -6.25 -17.10 -40.80
CA GLU A 158 -5.08 -16.66 -41.57
C GLU A 158 -5.38 -15.40 -42.36
N GLN A 159 -6.53 -15.35 -43.03
CA GLN A 159 -6.97 -14.17 -43.78
C GLN A 159 -7.15 -12.96 -42.87
N HIS A 160 -7.80 -13.12 -41.72
CA HIS A 160 -8.01 -12.03 -40.77
C HIS A 160 -6.67 -11.49 -40.25
N ARG A 161 -5.76 -12.37 -39.80
CA ARG A 161 -4.41 -11.97 -39.36
C ARG A 161 -3.62 -11.27 -40.47
N HIS A 162 -3.73 -11.75 -41.70
CA HIS A 162 -3.07 -11.14 -42.86
C HIS A 162 -3.59 -9.72 -43.12
N LEU A 163 -4.92 -9.54 -43.15
CA LEU A 163 -5.56 -8.25 -43.37
C LEU A 163 -5.23 -7.24 -42.26
N GLU A 164 -5.25 -7.67 -41.00
CA GLU A 164 -4.84 -6.82 -39.87
C GLU A 164 -3.37 -6.41 -39.96
N SER A 165 -2.50 -7.36 -40.30
CA SER A 165 -1.07 -7.09 -40.48
C SER A 165 -0.82 -6.09 -41.62
N GLN A 166 -1.54 -6.23 -42.73
CA GLN A 166 -1.47 -5.29 -43.85
C GLN A 166 -2.02 -3.91 -43.47
N ALA A 167 -3.16 -3.84 -42.79
CA ALA A 167 -3.74 -2.58 -42.33
C ALA A 167 -2.75 -1.82 -41.41
N ASN A 168 -2.18 -2.51 -40.43
CA ASN A 168 -1.17 -1.94 -39.53
C ASN A 168 0.09 -1.47 -40.28
N ARG A 169 0.50 -2.18 -41.34
CA ARG A 169 1.60 -1.75 -42.21
C ARG A 169 1.25 -0.45 -42.93
N MET A 170 0.05 -0.36 -43.49
CA MET A 170 -0.42 0.85 -44.20
C MET A 170 -0.52 2.05 -43.26
N ASP A 171 -1.00 1.88 -42.02
CA ASP A 171 -1.01 2.97 -41.04
C ASP A 171 0.39 3.47 -40.72
N ARG A 172 1.36 2.57 -40.55
CA ARG A 172 2.77 2.95 -40.32
C ARG A 172 3.31 3.74 -41.50
N GLN A 173 3.01 3.32 -42.73
CA GLN A 173 3.41 4.06 -43.94
C GLN A 173 2.75 5.44 -44.01
N ALA A 174 1.46 5.54 -43.66
CA ALA A 174 0.77 6.83 -43.57
C ALA A 174 1.41 7.76 -42.54
N GLN A 175 1.79 7.24 -41.36
CA GLN A 175 2.47 8.01 -40.32
C GLN A 175 3.83 8.53 -40.79
N VAL A 176 4.64 7.67 -41.42
CA VAL A 176 5.94 8.07 -41.99
C VAL A 176 5.75 9.17 -43.03
N GLU A 177 4.82 9.02 -43.98
CA GLU A 177 4.57 10.04 -45.00
C GLU A 177 4.06 11.38 -44.43
N ARG A 178 3.27 11.35 -43.34
CA ARG A 178 2.86 12.58 -42.63
C ARG A 178 4.06 13.26 -41.99
N GLN A 179 4.88 12.50 -41.27
CA GLN A 179 6.08 13.02 -40.62
C GLN A 179 7.04 13.60 -41.66
N ASP A 180 7.31 12.88 -42.76
CA ASP A 180 8.18 13.37 -43.83
C ASP A 180 7.63 14.64 -44.48
N ALA A 181 6.31 14.73 -44.70
CA ALA A 181 5.67 15.93 -45.24
C ALA A 181 5.81 17.16 -44.32
N GLU A 182 5.74 16.96 -43.00
CA GLU A 182 5.89 18.02 -41.99
C GLU A 182 7.32 18.59 -41.96
N HIS A 183 8.33 17.78 -42.29
CA HIS A 183 9.73 18.21 -42.33
C HIS A 183 10.17 18.79 -43.69
N GLN A 184 9.31 18.76 -44.71
CA GLN A 184 9.62 19.31 -46.03
C GLN A 184 9.43 20.83 -46.10
N MET A 185 10.39 21.54 -46.68
CA MET A 185 10.37 23.00 -46.80
C MET A 185 9.55 23.52 -47.99
N MET A 186 9.27 22.66 -48.98
CA MET A 186 8.56 23.03 -50.20
C MET A 186 7.08 22.66 -50.10
N LEU A 187 6.18 23.65 -50.20
CA LEU A 187 4.72 23.46 -50.10
C LEU A 187 4.17 22.38 -51.07
N GLY A 188 4.77 22.26 -52.27
CA GLY A 188 4.37 21.27 -53.25
C GLY A 188 4.67 19.83 -52.82
N ASP A 189 5.76 19.61 -52.09
CA ASP A 189 6.17 18.29 -51.61
C ASP A 189 5.38 17.91 -50.35
N THR A 190 5.16 18.86 -49.43
CA THR A 190 4.28 18.69 -48.26
C THR A 190 2.88 18.22 -48.68
N ARG A 191 2.29 18.87 -49.69
CA ARG A 191 0.97 18.47 -50.23
C ARG A 191 1.00 17.05 -50.79
N ARG A 192 2.04 16.67 -51.54
CA ARG A 192 2.19 15.32 -52.09
C ARG A 192 2.35 14.25 -50.99
N GLY A 193 3.09 14.56 -49.93
CA GLY A 193 3.23 13.67 -48.77
C GLY A 193 1.92 13.44 -48.04
N HIS A 194 1.15 14.51 -47.77
CA HIS A 194 -0.19 14.38 -47.19
C HIS A 194 -1.16 13.62 -48.11
N ASP A 195 -1.10 13.83 -49.42
CA ASP A 195 -1.93 13.08 -50.38
C ASP A 195 -1.56 11.58 -50.39
N ARG A 196 -0.28 11.21 -50.27
CA ARG A 196 0.17 9.81 -50.13
C ARG A 196 -0.27 9.20 -48.80
N ALA A 197 -0.08 9.90 -47.69
CA ALA A 197 -0.53 9.43 -46.37
C ALA A 197 -2.04 9.14 -46.35
N LYS A 198 -2.84 10.04 -46.94
CA LYS A 198 -4.29 9.86 -47.06
C LYS A 198 -4.66 8.61 -47.87
N ARG A 199 -3.89 8.26 -48.91
CA ARG A 199 -4.12 7.01 -49.67
C ARG A 199 -3.85 5.78 -48.82
N TYR A 200 -2.73 5.76 -48.09
CA TYR A 200 -2.42 4.65 -47.18
C TYR A 200 -3.46 4.49 -46.07
N GLU A 201 -3.99 5.59 -45.53
CA GLU A 201 -5.10 5.55 -44.56
C GLU A 201 -6.37 4.95 -45.14
N GLN A 202 -6.74 5.35 -46.37
CA GLN A 202 -7.90 4.80 -47.06
C GLN A 202 -7.73 3.29 -47.33
N GLU A 203 -6.53 2.87 -47.71
CA GLU A 203 -6.19 1.45 -47.92
C GLU A 203 -6.24 0.67 -46.59
N ALA A 204 -5.67 1.21 -45.51
CA ALA A 204 -5.74 0.63 -44.17
C ALA A 204 -7.19 0.48 -43.69
N GLU A 205 -8.04 1.50 -43.93
CA GLU A 205 -9.46 1.45 -43.59
C GLU A 205 -10.20 0.37 -44.40
N SER A 206 -9.91 0.25 -45.70
CA SER A 206 -10.48 -0.81 -46.55
C SER A 206 -10.11 -2.20 -46.02
N LEU A 207 -8.84 -2.43 -45.71
CA LEU A 207 -8.34 -3.70 -45.15
C LEU A 207 -8.99 -4.03 -43.80
N ARG A 208 -9.21 -3.04 -42.93
CA ARG A 208 -9.95 -3.23 -41.66
C ARG A 208 -11.40 -3.62 -41.88
N ARG A 209 -12.07 -3.02 -42.87
CA ARG A 209 -13.46 -3.39 -43.22
C ARG A 209 -13.51 -4.84 -43.70
N GLU A 210 -12.52 -5.29 -44.47
CA GLU A 210 -12.40 -6.70 -44.87
C GLU A 210 -12.07 -7.62 -43.70
N ALA A 211 -11.16 -7.23 -42.80
CA ALA A 211 -10.85 -7.98 -41.60
C ALA A 211 -12.09 -8.20 -40.73
N LYS A 212 -12.94 -7.17 -40.59
CA LYS A 212 -14.23 -7.25 -39.89
C LYS A 212 -15.23 -8.18 -40.59
N LYS A 213 -15.23 -8.24 -41.92
CA LYS A 213 -16.05 -9.23 -42.66
C LYS A 213 -15.55 -10.65 -42.40
N ALA A 214 -14.24 -10.87 -42.40
CA ALA A 214 -13.63 -12.16 -42.08
C ALA A 214 -13.93 -12.57 -40.63
N GLU A 215 -13.88 -11.64 -39.69
CA GLU A 215 -14.27 -11.86 -38.28
C GLU A 215 -15.73 -12.29 -38.16
N LYS A 216 -16.65 -11.61 -38.85
CA LYS A 216 -18.06 -12.03 -38.89
C LYS A 216 -18.20 -13.44 -39.45
N ALA A 217 -17.54 -13.74 -40.57
CA ALA A 217 -17.55 -15.08 -41.16
C ALA A 217 -17.01 -16.14 -40.19
N LYS A 218 -15.98 -15.84 -39.38
CA LYS A 218 -15.50 -16.73 -38.31
C LYS A 218 -16.58 -17.00 -37.28
N THR A 219 -17.31 -15.98 -36.83
CA THR A 219 -18.41 -16.17 -35.86
C THR A 219 -19.55 -17.02 -36.41
N ASP A 220 -19.86 -16.89 -37.70
CA ASP A 220 -20.88 -17.71 -38.35
C ASP A 220 -20.39 -19.16 -38.56
N CYS A 221 -19.12 -19.34 -38.91
CA CYS A 221 -18.45 -20.65 -39.01
C CYS A 221 -18.42 -21.38 -37.64
N GLU A 222 -18.11 -20.66 -36.55
CA GLU A 222 -18.12 -21.20 -35.19
C GLU A 222 -19.51 -21.67 -34.76
N LYS A 223 -20.58 -20.92 -35.09
CA LYS A 223 -21.96 -21.38 -34.84
C LYS A 223 -22.27 -22.66 -35.61
N ARG A 224 -21.90 -22.71 -36.90
CA ARG A 224 -22.09 -23.91 -37.72
C ARG A 224 -21.33 -25.11 -37.12
N ARG A 225 -20.10 -24.90 -36.64
CA ARG A 225 -19.33 -25.93 -35.93
C ARG A 225 -20.08 -26.45 -34.70
N GLN A 226 -20.61 -25.54 -33.87
CA GLN A 226 -21.38 -25.90 -32.67
C GLN A 226 -22.65 -26.69 -33.02
N ASP A 227 -23.35 -26.32 -34.11
CA ASP A 227 -24.52 -27.05 -34.59
C ASP A 227 -24.15 -28.46 -35.07
N ILE A 228 -23.03 -28.61 -35.79
CA ILE A 228 -22.51 -29.93 -36.22
C ILE A 228 -22.14 -30.77 -35.01
N GLU A 229 -21.37 -30.24 -34.05
CA GLU A 229 -21.01 -30.94 -32.82
C GLU A 229 -22.26 -31.36 -32.02
N GLN A 230 -23.29 -30.51 -31.97
CA GLN A 230 -24.54 -30.84 -31.30
C GLN A 230 -25.29 -31.97 -32.01
N ARG A 231 -25.30 -31.99 -33.34
CA ARG A 231 -25.84 -33.11 -34.13
C ARG A 231 -25.06 -34.40 -33.87
N MET A 232 -23.72 -34.33 -33.83
CA MET A 232 -22.84 -35.47 -33.52
C MET A 232 -23.04 -36.01 -32.10
N ARG A 233 -23.28 -35.14 -31.11
CA ARG A 233 -23.61 -35.56 -29.73
C ARG A 233 -24.97 -36.23 -29.63
N ASN A 234 -25.94 -35.79 -30.44
CA ASN A 234 -27.30 -36.31 -30.46
C ASN A 234 -27.46 -37.56 -31.35
N SER A 235 -26.49 -37.83 -32.23
CA SER A 235 -26.44 -39.06 -33.03
C SER A 235 -25.95 -40.22 -32.15
N ALA A 236 -26.75 -40.61 -31.17
CA ALA A 236 -26.52 -41.83 -30.38
C ALA A 236 -27.27 -43.01 -31.04
N VAL A 237 -26.46 -43.87 -31.69
CA VAL A 237 -26.80 -45.10 -32.44
C VAL A 237 -27.50 -44.88 -33.77
#